data_AF-A0A848YKJ5-F1
#
_entry.id   AF-A0A848YKJ5-F1
#
_cell.length_a   1.000
_cell.length_b   1.000
_cell.length_c   1.000
_cell.angle_alpha   90.00
_cell.angle_beta   90.00
_cell.angle_gamma   90.00
#
_symmetry.space_group_name_H-M   'P 1'
#
loop_
_entity.id
_entity.type
_entity.pdbx_description
1 polymer ?
#
loop_
_entity_poly.entity_id
_entity_poly.type
_entity_poly.pdbx_seq_one_letter_code
_entity_poly.pdbx_strand_id
1 'polypeptide(L)'
;MSLAVGVSGAAQAAPQALALVETQGKINLACIGATCSAELTSFCLDSSRFSPRKGTEYTLATAGLVQLTGTTAAGRKIMLDAAKVARFTSARRHLAVRLSVDRAKLRTFGLDHISVEVAADAALLPVPTRNDPTAISEVEAQLLTGPLRKLGSRIVDHNSTRMQAARITSRMINLLPPNAGTGGKNVEPVWRRATAAATPQGKALSPKARKQARGALELCRFVSRMNSSISLKRCLQEKHDGLVDFLNSEYWKAVKTGT
;
A
#
# COMPACT_ATOMS: atom_id res chain seq x y z
N MET A 1 -15.58 -45.13 -24.30
CA MET A 1 -14.73 -44.67 -23.19
C MET A 1 -14.12 -43.35 -23.61
N SER A 2 -14.64 -42.23 -23.11
CA SER A 2 -14.10 -40.90 -23.39
C SER A 2 -13.11 -40.52 -22.28
N LEU A 3 -11.83 -40.41 -22.64
CA LEU A 3 -10.79 -39.92 -21.75
C LEU A 3 -10.94 -38.41 -21.59
N ALA A 4 -11.29 -37.97 -20.38
CA ALA A 4 -11.27 -36.56 -20.00
C ALA A 4 -9.79 -36.12 -19.84
N VAL A 5 -9.33 -35.24 -20.73
CA VAL A 5 -8.04 -34.57 -20.59
C VAL A 5 -8.17 -33.53 -19.48
N GLY A 6 -7.56 -33.79 -18.33
CA GLY A 6 -7.43 -32.82 -17.24
C GLY A 6 -6.49 -31.69 -17.65
N VAL A 7 -6.99 -30.46 -17.69
CA VAL A 7 -6.15 -29.27 -17.84
C VAL A 7 -5.40 -29.07 -16.54
N SER A 8 -4.15 -29.54 -16.50
CA SER A 8 -3.19 -29.20 -15.45
C SER A 8 -2.91 -27.70 -15.52
N GLY A 9 -3.57 -26.92 -14.67
CA GLY A 9 -3.22 -25.51 -14.48
C GLY A 9 -1.78 -25.41 -14.00
N ALA A 10 -0.90 -24.82 -14.82
CA ALA A 10 0.49 -24.59 -14.43
C ALA A 10 0.52 -23.77 -13.12
N ALA A 11 1.11 -24.36 -12.08
CA ALA A 11 1.32 -23.66 -10.83
C ALA A 11 2.20 -22.42 -11.09
N GLN A 12 1.70 -21.24 -10.74
CA GLN A 12 2.47 -20.02 -10.89
C GLN A 12 3.47 -19.93 -9.74
N ALA A 13 4.71 -19.63 -10.08
CA ALA A 13 5.78 -19.31 -9.14
C ALA A 13 5.32 -18.27 -8.10
N ALA A 14 5.87 -18.27 -6.89
CA ALA A 14 5.56 -17.22 -5.92
C ALA A 14 6.06 -15.85 -6.41
N PRO A 15 5.19 -14.82 -6.44
CA PRO A 15 5.61 -13.46 -6.79
C PRO A 15 6.50 -12.85 -5.68
N GLN A 16 6.96 -11.63 -5.93
CA GLN A 16 7.76 -10.86 -4.98
C GLN A 16 7.11 -10.72 -3.60
N ALA A 17 7.93 -10.91 -2.55
CA ALA A 17 7.63 -10.43 -1.19
C ALA A 17 7.71 -8.90 -1.14
N LEU A 18 6.84 -8.29 -0.32
CA LEU A 18 6.66 -6.84 -0.30
C LEU A 18 7.00 -6.27 1.08
N ALA A 19 7.69 -5.15 1.10
CA ALA A 19 7.75 -4.27 2.26
C ALA A 19 6.54 -3.34 2.26
N LEU A 20 5.85 -3.22 3.40
CA LEU A 20 4.89 -2.14 3.62
C LEU A 20 5.62 -0.94 4.20
N VAL A 21 5.38 0.23 3.61
CA VAL A 21 5.97 1.48 4.09
C VAL A 21 5.20 1.97 5.31
N GLU A 22 5.93 2.38 6.34
CA GLU A 22 5.37 3.00 7.54
C GLU A 22 4.47 4.20 7.18
N THR A 23 3.25 4.24 7.73
CA THR A 23 2.28 5.29 7.39
C THR A 23 2.53 6.62 8.09
N GLN A 24 3.25 6.61 9.23
CA GLN A 24 3.48 7.76 10.10
C GLN A 24 2.17 8.41 10.54
N GLY A 25 1.37 7.63 11.27
CA GLY A 25 0.01 7.98 11.66
C GLY A 25 -1.05 7.26 10.84
N LYS A 26 -2.31 7.46 11.22
CA LYS A 26 -3.45 6.67 10.76
C LYS A 26 -3.89 7.02 9.33
N ILE A 27 -4.36 6.01 8.62
CA ILE A 27 -5.08 6.12 7.34
C ILE A 27 -6.49 5.56 7.56
N ASN A 28 -7.51 6.39 7.34
CA ASN A 28 -8.90 5.93 7.40
C ASN A 28 -9.23 5.08 6.18
N LEU A 29 -9.92 3.97 6.39
CA LEU A 29 -10.43 3.16 5.28
C LEU A 29 -11.70 3.80 4.72
N ALA A 30 -11.83 3.81 3.41
CA ALA A 30 -13.05 4.19 2.72
C ALA A 30 -13.98 2.97 2.62
N CYS A 31 -15.19 3.08 3.18
CA CYS A 31 -16.21 2.05 3.14
C CYS A 31 -17.16 2.24 1.96
N ILE A 32 -17.15 1.30 1.01
CA ILE A 32 -17.97 1.33 -0.18
C ILE A 32 -18.61 -0.05 -0.35
N GLY A 33 -19.95 -0.08 -0.36
CA GLY A 33 -20.72 -1.31 -0.36
C GLY A 33 -20.36 -2.20 0.83
N ALA A 34 -19.96 -3.43 0.54
CA ALA A 34 -19.65 -4.46 1.53
C ALA A 34 -18.22 -4.39 2.11
N THR A 35 -17.33 -3.54 1.58
CA THR A 35 -15.92 -3.52 1.99
C THR A 35 -15.46 -2.14 2.42
N CYS A 36 -14.62 -2.09 3.45
CA CYS A 36 -13.84 -0.92 3.82
C CYS A 36 -12.40 -1.16 3.39
N SER A 37 -11.78 -0.17 2.73
CA SER A 37 -10.44 -0.36 2.18
C SER A 37 -9.58 0.89 2.22
N ALA A 38 -8.27 0.68 2.31
CA ALA A 38 -7.25 1.69 2.09
C ALA A 38 -6.18 1.12 1.15
N GLU A 39 -5.50 2.01 0.46
CA GLU A 39 -4.33 1.70 -0.33
C GLU A 39 -3.08 2.07 0.46
N LEU A 40 -2.20 1.10 0.64
CA LEU A 40 -0.94 1.21 1.35
C LEU A 40 0.20 1.23 0.35
N THR A 41 1.22 2.04 0.63
CA THR A 41 2.44 2.06 -0.16
C THR A 41 3.27 0.82 0.17
N SER A 42 3.79 0.18 -0.88
CA SER A 42 4.70 -0.95 -0.74
C SER A 42 5.88 -0.84 -1.70
N PHE A 43 6.94 -1.59 -1.46
CA PHE A 43 8.01 -1.81 -2.41
C PHE A 43 8.48 -3.26 -2.38
N CYS A 44 9.26 -3.67 -3.37
CA CYS A 44 9.64 -5.07 -3.54
C CYS A 44 10.92 -5.38 -2.76
N LEU A 45 10.92 -6.48 -2.01
CA LEU A 45 12.10 -6.95 -1.27
C LEU A 45 13.03 -7.83 -2.11
N ASP A 46 12.54 -8.37 -3.24
CA ASP A 46 13.23 -9.36 -4.05
C ASP A 46 13.19 -9.03 -5.57
N SER A 47 14.31 -8.56 -6.12
CA SER A 47 14.39 -8.25 -7.56
C SER A 47 14.44 -9.48 -8.48
N SER A 48 14.65 -10.70 -7.95
CA SER A 48 14.79 -11.93 -8.73
C SER A 48 13.44 -12.54 -9.13
N ARG A 49 12.38 -12.25 -8.37
CA ARG A 49 11.02 -12.72 -8.63
C ARG A 49 10.23 -11.74 -9.50
N PHE A 50 9.19 -12.25 -10.16
CA PHE A 50 8.31 -11.43 -10.98
C PHE A 50 7.39 -10.55 -10.13
N SER A 51 7.08 -9.35 -10.65
CA SER A 51 6.16 -8.43 -9.98
C SER A 51 4.76 -9.05 -9.84
N PRO A 52 4.10 -8.89 -8.68
CA PRO A 52 2.76 -9.43 -8.49
C PRO A 52 1.77 -8.82 -9.47
N ARG A 53 0.79 -9.63 -9.87
CA ARG A 53 -0.37 -9.16 -10.63
C ARG A 53 -1.35 -8.50 -9.66
N LYS A 54 -2.20 -7.61 -10.18
CA LYS A 54 -3.30 -7.06 -9.39
C LYS A 54 -4.16 -8.20 -8.84
N GLY A 55 -4.45 -8.16 -7.55
CA GLY A 55 -5.24 -9.18 -6.85
C GLY A 55 -4.43 -10.31 -6.22
N THR A 56 -3.11 -10.40 -6.44
CA THR A 56 -2.25 -11.35 -5.71
C THR A 56 -2.44 -11.17 -4.20
N GLU A 57 -2.74 -12.26 -3.50
CA GLU A 57 -2.99 -12.25 -2.05
C GLU A 57 -1.69 -12.34 -1.23
N TYR A 58 -1.71 -11.70 -0.07
CA TYR A 58 -0.58 -11.61 0.84
C TYR A 58 -0.98 -11.84 2.29
N THR A 59 -0.03 -12.32 3.08
CA THR A 59 -0.11 -12.44 4.54
C THR A 59 0.96 -11.58 5.20
N LEU A 60 0.70 -11.13 6.44
CA LEU A 60 1.69 -10.43 7.24
C LEU A 60 2.81 -11.37 7.65
N ALA A 61 4.05 -10.99 7.38
CA ALA A 61 5.22 -11.73 7.83
C ALA A 61 5.39 -11.67 9.36
N THR A 62 4.94 -10.58 9.99
CA THR A 62 5.05 -10.38 11.43
C THR A 62 3.77 -9.75 11.95
N ALA A 63 3.17 -10.38 12.96
CA ALA A 63 1.98 -9.85 13.62
C ALA A 63 2.31 -8.56 14.39
N GLY A 64 1.31 -7.69 14.57
CA GLY A 64 1.44 -6.46 15.36
C GLY A 64 2.07 -5.26 14.64
N LEU A 65 2.72 -5.43 13.48
CA LEU A 65 3.28 -4.32 12.70
C LEU A 65 2.26 -3.61 11.79
N VAL A 66 1.05 -4.16 11.68
CA VAL A 66 -0.09 -3.50 11.05
C VAL A 66 -1.23 -3.50 12.05
N GLN A 67 -1.62 -2.31 12.50
CA GLN A 67 -2.63 -2.13 13.52
C GLN A 67 -3.91 -1.58 12.90
N LEU A 68 -5.03 -2.26 13.15
CA LEU A 68 -6.35 -1.75 12.83
C LEU A 68 -7.01 -1.21 14.08
N THR A 69 -7.47 0.04 14.02
CA THR A 69 -8.29 0.64 15.08
C THR A 69 -9.68 0.94 14.53
N GLY A 70 -10.68 0.28 15.08
CA GLY A 70 -12.09 0.61 14.91
C GLY A 70 -12.55 1.66 15.92
N THR A 71 -13.51 2.49 15.54
CA THR A 71 -14.21 3.42 16.43
C THR A 71 -15.71 3.20 16.32
N THR A 72 -16.38 3.02 17.45
CA THR A 72 -17.85 2.90 17.55
C THR A 72 -18.54 4.27 17.43
N ALA A 73 -19.87 4.29 17.25
CA ALA A 73 -20.69 5.51 17.30
C ALA A 73 -20.47 6.34 18.58
N ALA A 74 -20.28 5.66 19.71
CA ALA A 74 -20.02 6.27 21.01
C ALA A 74 -18.56 6.74 21.20
N GLY A 75 -17.72 6.69 20.15
CA GLY A 75 -16.32 7.13 20.20
C GLY A 75 -15.34 6.13 20.84
N ARG A 76 -15.83 5.00 21.37
CA ARG A 76 -14.98 3.92 21.91
C ARG A 76 -14.08 3.34 20.81
N LYS A 77 -12.80 3.21 21.10
CA LYS A 77 -11.79 2.62 20.20
C LYS A 77 -11.60 1.14 20.51
N ILE A 78 -11.54 0.32 19.47
CA ILE A 78 -11.30 -1.13 19.55
C ILE A 78 -10.12 -1.47 18.64
N MET A 79 -9.12 -2.15 19.18
CA MET A 79 -8.01 -2.68 18.39
C MET A 79 -8.42 -4.02 17.77
N LEU A 80 -8.13 -4.19 16.48
CA LEU A 80 -8.39 -5.42 15.74
C LEU A 80 -7.06 -6.01 15.26
N ASP A 81 -6.96 -7.33 15.33
CA ASP A 81 -5.83 -8.07 14.77
C ASP A 81 -5.93 -8.08 13.24
N ALA A 82 -5.07 -7.30 12.59
CA ALA A 82 -5.04 -7.17 11.14
C ALA A 82 -4.84 -8.51 10.42
N ALA A 83 -4.08 -9.45 10.99
CA ALA A 83 -3.83 -10.76 10.39
C ALA A 83 -5.12 -11.62 10.31
N LYS A 84 -6.08 -11.38 11.20
CA LYS A 84 -7.35 -12.13 11.27
C LYS A 84 -8.49 -11.46 10.52
N VAL A 85 -8.51 -10.13 10.48
CA VAL A 85 -9.68 -9.39 9.96
C VAL A 85 -9.47 -8.79 8.59
N ALA A 86 -8.24 -8.45 8.22
CA ALA A 86 -7.94 -7.80 6.94
C ALA A 86 -7.45 -8.77 5.87
N ARG A 87 -7.72 -8.39 4.62
CA ARG A 87 -7.15 -9.01 3.42
C ARG A 87 -6.19 -8.02 2.77
N PHE A 88 -5.02 -8.51 2.38
CA PHE A 88 -3.99 -7.76 1.69
C PHE A 88 -3.88 -8.29 0.27
N THR A 89 -4.06 -7.42 -0.72
CA THR A 89 -3.91 -7.79 -2.13
C THR A 89 -3.09 -6.74 -2.89
N SER A 90 -2.31 -7.17 -3.88
CA SER A 90 -1.64 -6.22 -4.78
C SER A 90 -2.69 -5.35 -5.49
N ALA A 91 -2.58 -4.03 -5.33
CA ALA A 91 -3.44 -3.08 -6.04
C ALA A 91 -2.82 -2.70 -7.39
N ARG A 92 -1.50 -2.44 -7.40
CA ARG A 92 -0.72 -2.08 -8.58
C ARG A 92 0.72 -2.56 -8.42
N ARG A 93 1.03 -3.71 -9.02
CA ARG A 93 2.37 -4.30 -8.98
C ARG A 93 2.83 -4.43 -7.52
N HIS A 94 4.13 -4.32 -7.27
CA HIS A 94 4.72 -4.28 -5.93
C HIS A 94 4.65 -2.89 -5.26
N LEU A 95 4.07 -1.88 -5.90
CA LEU A 95 4.14 -0.47 -5.48
C LEU A 95 2.97 -0.05 -4.57
N ALA A 96 1.87 -0.80 -4.62
CA ALA A 96 0.70 -0.54 -3.78
C ALA A 96 -0.04 -1.82 -3.42
N VAL A 97 -0.45 -1.89 -2.15
CA VAL A 97 -1.26 -2.97 -1.58
C VAL A 97 -2.60 -2.40 -1.14
N ARG A 98 -3.69 -3.09 -1.49
CA ARG A 98 -5.02 -2.84 -0.94
C ARG A 98 -5.16 -3.62 0.35
N LEU A 99 -5.36 -2.91 1.45
CA LEU A 99 -5.90 -3.49 2.68
C LEU A 99 -7.42 -3.37 2.61
N SER A 100 -8.13 -4.46 2.87
CA SER A 100 -9.60 -4.46 2.94
C SER A 100 -10.13 -5.24 4.13
N VAL A 101 -11.26 -4.79 4.67
CA VAL A 101 -12.00 -5.43 5.76
C VAL A 101 -13.47 -5.50 5.37
N ASP A 102 -14.09 -6.64 5.59
CA ASP A 102 -15.52 -6.83 5.33
C ASP A 102 -16.35 -6.02 6.32
N ARG A 103 -17.32 -5.27 5.81
CA ARG A 103 -18.20 -4.42 6.63
C ARG A 103 -19.06 -5.25 7.58
N ALA A 104 -19.35 -6.51 7.23
CA ALA A 104 -20.02 -7.45 8.11
C ALA A 104 -19.22 -7.67 9.41
N LYS A 105 -17.89 -7.85 9.32
CA LYS A 105 -17.01 -7.96 10.50
C LYS A 105 -17.05 -6.70 11.35
N LEU A 106 -17.06 -5.52 10.74
CA LEU A 106 -17.15 -4.25 11.48
C LEU A 106 -18.46 -4.11 12.27
N ARG A 107 -19.58 -4.55 11.68
CA ARG A 107 -20.90 -4.54 12.33
C ARG A 107 -20.93 -5.45 13.56
N THR A 108 -20.29 -6.63 13.50
CA THR A 108 -20.17 -7.54 14.66
C THR A 108 -19.53 -6.85 15.87
N PHE A 109 -18.60 -5.91 15.64
CA PHE A 109 -17.94 -5.14 16.70
C PHE A 109 -18.60 -3.79 16.99
N GLY A 110 -19.70 -3.44 16.31
CA GLY A 110 -20.37 -2.14 16.45
C GLY A 110 -19.53 -0.94 15.98
N LEU A 111 -18.70 -1.14 14.95
CA LEU A 111 -17.74 -0.14 14.46
C LEU A 111 -18.30 0.68 13.29
N ASP A 112 -18.21 2.00 13.39
CA ASP A 112 -18.62 2.96 12.35
C ASP A 112 -17.45 3.39 11.47
N HIS A 113 -16.27 3.50 12.08
CA HIS A 113 -15.04 3.90 11.41
C HIS A 113 -13.95 2.89 11.67
N ILE A 114 -13.05 2.74 10.70
CA ILE A 114 -11.85 1.94 10.85
C ILE A 114 -10.67 2.64 10.19
N SER A 115 -9.53 2.55 10.85
CA SER A 115 -8.26 3.11 10.40
C SER A 115 -7.17 2.06 10.50
N VAL A 116 -6.17 2.17 9.64
CA VAL A 116 -4.94 1.39 9.67
C VAL A 116 -3.75 2.28 9.99
N GLU A 117 -2.82 1.72 10.75
CA GLU A 117 -1.48 2.25 10.92
C GLU A 117 -0.47 1.13 10.63
N VAL A 118 0.53 1.43 9.81
CA VAL A 118 1.61 0.50 9.49
C VAL A 118 2.85 1.00 10.21
N ALA A 119 3.42 0.14 11.05
CA ALA A 119 4.67 0.39 11.75
C ALA A 119 5.88 0.16 10.83
N ALA A 120 7.06 0.60 11.29
CA ALA A 120 8.32 0.31 10.62
C ALA A 120 8.53 -1.21 10.45
N ASP A 121 9.28 -1.56 9.42
CA ASP A 121 9.69 -2.95 9.12
C ASP A 121 8.56 -3.94 8.81
N ALA A 122 7.31 -3.48 8.65
CA ALA A 122 6.22 -4.32 8.20
C ALA A 122 6.52 -4.93 6.81
N ALA A 123 6.25 -6.23 6.65
CA ALA A 123 6.45 -6.96 5.41
C ALA A 123 5.29 -7.95 5.15
N LEU A 124 5.13 -8.30 3.89
CA LEU A 124 4.11 -9.17 3.36
C LEU A 124 4.74 -10.29 2.54
N LEU A 125 4.30 -11.51 2.79
CA LEU A 125 4.64 -12.69 2.01
C LEU A 125 3.45 -13.09 1.14
N PRO A 126 3.66 -13.45 -0.13
CA PRO A 126 2.58 -13.97 -0.97
C PRO A 126 1.98 -15.21 -0.33
N VAL A 127 0.66 -15.37 -0.43
CA VAL A 127 0.00 -16.61 0.00
C VAL A 127 0.52 -17.75 -0.88
N PRO A 128 1.07 -18.84 -0.32
CA PRO A 128 1.54 -19.96 -1.10
C PRO A 128 0.42 -20.57 -1.95
N THR A 129 0.71 -20.88 -3.21
CA THR A 129 -0.23 -21.62 -4.06
C THR A 129 0.08 -23.12 -4.01
N ARG A 130 -0.96 -23.95 -4.15
CA ARG A 130 -0.77 -25.40 -4.16
C ARG A 130 0.10 -25.79 -5.35
N ASN A 131 1.15 -26.58 -5.10
CA ASN A 131 2.13 -27.04 -6.08
C ASN A 131 3.01 -25.93 -6.69
N ASP A 132 3.19 -24.80 -6.01
CA ASP A 132 4.14 -23.75 -6.42
C ASP A 132 5.56 -24.33 -6.53
N PRO A 133 6.15 -24.38 -7.75
CA PRO A 133 7.48 -24.97 -7.95
C PRO A 133 8.61 -24.12 -7.34
N THR A 134 8.30 -22.91 -6.90
CA THR A 134 9.27 -21.92 -6.40
C THR A 134 8.73 -21.19 -5.17
N ALA A 135 8.01 -21.92 -4.31
CA ALA A 135 7.53 -21.38 -3.05
C ALA A 135 8.67 -20.70 -2.28
N ILE A 136 8.38 -19.54 -1.66
CA ILE A 136 9.37 -18.85 -0.83
C ILE A 136 9.69 -19.76 0.35
N SER A 137 10.96 -20.15 0.47
CA SER A 137 11.42 -20.98 1.59
C SER A 137 11.41 -20.19 2.89
N GLU A 138 11.43 -20.89 4.04
CA GLU A 138 11.47 -20.21 5.34
C GLU A 138 12.73 -19.34 5.51
N VAL A 139 13.89 -19.83 5.05
CA VAL A 139 15.17 -19.09 5.10
C VAL A 139 15.09 -17.83 4.22
N GLU A 140 14.53 -17.97 3.02
CA GLU A 140 14.32 -16.84 2.11
C GLU A 140 13.36 -15.82 2.72
N ALA A 141 12.25 -16.27 3.31
CA ALA A 141 11.31 -15.40 4.01
C ALA A 141 11.99 -14.62 5.14
N GLN A 142 12.77 -15.29 6.00
CA GLN A 142 13.51 -14.66 7.10
C GLN A 142 14.53 -13.62 6.59
N LEU A 143 15.25 -13.92 5.49
CA LEU A 143 16.18 -12.98 4.87
C LEU A 143 15.46 -11.73 4.34
N LEU A 144 14.35 -11.94 3.62
CA LEU A 144 13.55 -10.87 3.02
C LEU A 144 12.91 -9.97 4.09
N THR A 145 12.25 -10.57 5.08
CA THR A 145 11.45 -9.84 6.08
C THR A 145 12.30 -9.34 7.25
N GLY A 146 13.54 -9.80 7.38
CA GLY A 146 14.50 -9.36 8.40
C GLY A 146 15.51 -8.33 7.85
N PRO A 147 16.75 -8.74 7.55
CA PRO A 147 17.84 -7.82 7.20
C PRO A 147 17.55 -7.01 5.93
N LEU A 148 16.95 -7.61 4.89
CA LEU A 148 16.63 -6.90 3.64
C LEU A 148 15.53 -5.86 3.85
N ARG A 149 14.50 -6.18 4.66
CA ARG A 149 13.49 -5.19 5.06
C ARG A 149 14.08 -4.02 5.85
N LYS A 150 15.03 -4.28 6.76
CA LYS A 150 15.74 -3.24 7.51
C LYS A 150 16.59 -2.34 6.61
N LEU A 151 17.23 -2.90 5.58
CA LEU A 151 17.93 -2.11 4.57
C LEU A 151 16.94 -1.22 3.79
N GLY A 152 15.82 -1.79 3.37
CA GLY A 152 14.74 -1.05 2.73
C GLY A 152 14.19 0.09 3.60
N SER A 153 14.11 -0.09 4.91
CA SER A 153 13.71 0.98 5.84
C SER A 153 14.66 2.19 5.77
N ARG A 154 15.97 1.96 5.72
CA ARG A 154 16.97 3.04 5.61
C ARG A 154 16.93 3.77 4.28
N ILE A 155 16.83 3.03 3.17
CA ILE A 155 16.92 3.59 1.82
C ILE A 155 15.59 4.19 1.36
N VAL A 156 14.50 3.46 1.60
CA VAL A 156 13.17 3.76 1.07
C VAL A 156 12.33 4.52 2.11
N ASP A 157 12.07 3.93 3.28
CA ASP A 157 11.12 4.50 4.25
C ASP A 157 11.58 5.85 4.82
N HIS A 158 12.87 5.98 5.09
CA HIS A 158 13.47 7.19 5.65
C HIS A 158 13.85 8.24 4.60
N ASN A 159 13.57 8.01 3.31
CA ASN A 159 13.86 9.01 2.29
C ASN A 159 13.04 10.30 2.52
N SER A 160 13.72 11.37 2.90
CA SER A 160 13.10 12.64 3.30
C SER A 160 12.46 13.42 2.16
N THR A 161 12.64 13.00 0.90
CA THR A 161 12.12 13.71 -0.27
C THR A 161 11.08 12.89 -1.00
N ARG A 162 11.49 11.84 -1.71
CA ARG A 162 10.59 11.06 -2.56
C ARG A 162 9.60 10.24 -1.75
N MET A 163 10.04 9.62 -0.65
CA MET A 163 9.11 8.82 0.17
C MET A 163 8.14 9.69 0.96
N GLN A 164 8.60 10.82 1.52
CA GLN A 164 7.65 11.78 2.11
C GLN A 164 6.64 12.31 1.08
N ALA A 165 7.08 12.60 -0.16
CA ALA A 165 6.17 12.99 -1.24
C ALA A 165 5.18 11.85 -1.59
N ALA A 166 5.65 10.61 -1.64
CA ALA A 166 4.82 9.43 -1.88
C ALA A 166 3.79 9.23 -0.76
N ARG A 167 4.16 9.39 0.52
CA ARG A 167 3.23 9.34 1.67
C ARG A 167 2.14 10.41 1.56
N ILE A 168 2.49 11.66 1.25
CA ILE A 168 1.49 12.73 1.03
C ILE A 168 0.55 12.34 -0.12
N THR A 169 1.12 11.84 -1.23
CA THR A 169 0.36 11.43 -2.42
C THR A 169 -0.57 10.25 -2.11
N SER A 170 -0.11 9.24 -1.38
CA SER A 170 -0.90 8.10 -0.90
C SER A 170 -2.07 8.56 -0.01
N ARG A 171 -1.84 9.54 0.88
CA ARG A 171 -2.93 10.13 1.67
C ARG A 171 -3.97 10.83 0.79
N MET A 172 -3.55 11.56 -0.24
CA MET A 172 -4.49 12.15 -1.21
C MET A 172 -5.30 11.07 -1.95
N ILE A 173 -4.65 9.98 -2.38
CA ILE A 173 -5.32 8.85 -3.07
C ILE A 173 -6.40 8.22 -2.17
N ASN A 174 -6.12 8.06 -0.87
CA ASN A 174 -7.06 7.50 0.10
C ASN A 174 -8.20 8.46 0.47
N LEU A 175 -8.02 9.76 0.30
CA LEU A 175 -9.08 10.76 0.50
C LEU A 175 -10.05 10.85 -0.68
N LEU A 176 -9.65 10.40 -1.86
CA LEU A 176 -10.46 10.47 -3.08
C LEU A 176 -11.34 9.23 -3.24
N PRO A 177 -12.62 9.39 -3.61
CA PRO A 177 -13.46 8.24 -3.96
C PRO A 177 -12.91 7.52 -5.21
N PRO A 178 -13.22 6.21 -5.40
CA PRO A 178 -12.71 5.42 -6.54
C PRO A 178 -13.03 6.06 -7.88
N ASN A 179 -14.24 6.61 -8.02
CA ASN A 179 -14.73 7.29 -9.22
C ASN A 179 -14.80 8.80 -9.01
N ALA A 180 -13.89 9.40 -8.22
CA ALA A 180 -13.78 10.84 -8.14
C ALA A 180 -13.71 11.39 -9.57
N GLY A 181 -14.78 12.06 -10.00
CA GLY A 181 -14.95 12.49 -11.38
C GLY A 181 -13.77 13.31 -11.89
N THR A 182 -13.75 13.48 -13.21
CA THR A 182 -12.82 14.32 -13.95
C THR A 182 -12.76 15.72 -13.34
N GLY A 183 -11.70 15.98 -12.57
CA GLY A 183 -11.44 17.27 -11.93
C GLY A 183 -12.47 17.71 -10.88
N GLY A 184 -12.28 17.33 -9.61
CA GLY A 184 -12.85 18.12 -8.51
C GLY A 184 -12.45 19.59 -8.70
N LYS A 185 -13.42 20.51 -8.77
CA LYS A 185 -13.15 21.95 -9.02
C LYS A 185 -12.14 22.52 -8.00
N ASN A 186 -12.15 21.98 -6.78
CA ASN A 186 -11.27 22.36 -5.68
C ASN A 186 -10.52 21.14 -5.09
N VAL A 187 -9.18 21.15 -5.19
CA VAL A 187 -8.29 20.12 -4.60
C VAL A 187 -7.70 20.54 -3.25
N GLU A 188 -7.91 21.79 -2.81
CA GLU A 188 -7.32 22.30 -1.57
C GLU A 188 -7.73 21.53 -0.32
N PRO A 189 -8.99 21.09 -0.14
CA PRO A 189 -9.37 20.29 1.02
C PRO A 189 -8.59 18.96 1.06
N VAL A 190 -8.34 18.34 -0.10
CA VAL A 190 -7.57 17.09 -0.21
C VAL A 190 -6.11 17.35 0.16
N TRP A 191 -5.52 18.41 -0.39
CA TRP A 191 -4.15 18.82 -0.08
C TRP A 191 -3.94 19.10 1.42
N ARG A 192 -4.78 19.95 2.01
CA ARG A 192 -4.70 20.34 3.42
C ARG A 192 -4.84 19.12 4.34
N ARG A 193 -5.81 18.24 4.10
CA ARG A 193 -6.02 17.03 4.91
C ARG A 193 -4.85 16.05 4.77
N ALA A 194 -4.35 15.85 3.55
CA ALA A 194 -3.24 14.93 3.31
C ALA A 194 -1.94 15.40 3.98
N THR A 195 -1.62 16.69 3.87
CA THR A 195 -0.41 17.27 4.47
C THR A 195 -0.48 17.36 5.99
N ALA A 196 -1.63 17.74 6.55
CA ALA A 196 -1.85 17.71 8.00
C ALA A 196 -1.66 16.29 8.57
N ALA A 197 -2.27 15.28 7.92
CA ALA A 197 -2.14 13.88 8.35
C ALA A 197 -0.74 13.29 8.09
N ALA A 198 0.04 13.84 7.15
CA ALA A 198 1.41 13.41 6.86
C ALA A 198 2.47 14.01 7.81
N THR A 199 2.09 14.95 8.68
CA THR A 199 3.02 15.63 9.59
C THR A 199 3.10 14.84 10.89
N PRO A 200 4.13 14.00 11.11
CA PRO A 200 4.18 13.13 12.27
C PRO A 200 4.61 13.96 13.49
N GLN A 201 3.77 14.03 14.52
CA GLN A 201 4.13 14.49 15.88
C GLN A 201 5.01 15.76 15.93
N GLY A 202 4.68 16.78 15.13
CA GLY A 202 5.38 18.07 15.14
C GLY A 202 6.62 18.18 14.25
N LYS A 203 7.03 17.13 13.52
CA LYS A 203 8.11 17.23 12.53
C LYS A 203 7.62 17.87 11.25
N ALA A 204 8.26 18.96 10.83
CA ALA A 204 7.95 19.63 9.59
C ALA A 204 8.20 18.72 8.38
N LEU A 205 7.26 18.71 7.43
CA LEU A 205 7.45 18.06 6.13
C LEU A 205 8.58 18.72 5.35
N SER A 206 9.42 17.92 4.68
CA SER A 206 10.47 18.43 3.80
C SER A 206 9.90 19.39 2.74
N PRO A 207 10.48 20.60 2.56
CA PRO A 207 10.03 21.53 1.53
C PRO A 207 10.07 20.92 0.12
N LYS A 208 11.09 20.11 -0.17
CA LYS A 208 11.21 19.39 -1.44
C LYS A 208 10.11 18.34 -1.60
N ALA A 209 9.81 17.58 -0.55
CA ALA A 209 8.72 16.60 -0.57
C ALA A 209 7.36 17.27 -0.80
N ARG A 210 7.08 18.38 -0.09
CA ARG A 210 5.85 19.17 -0.27
C ARG A 210 5.75 19.70 -1.70
N LYS A 211 6.83 20.28 -2.24
CA LYS A 211 6.86 20.79 -3.62
C LYS A 211 6.58 19.68 -4.64
N GLN A 212 7.20 18.51 -4.48
CA GLN A 212 6.97 17.36 -5.37
C GLN A 212 5.53 16.84 -5.31
N ALA A 213 4.99 16.61 -4.11
CA ALA A 213 3.61 16.15 -3.95
C ALA A 213 2.60 17.19 -4.46
N ARG A 214 2.86 18.48 -4.24
CA ARG A 214 2.01 19.56 -4.76
C ARG A 214 2.05 19.63 -6.29
N GLY A 215 3.24 19.50 -6.88
CA GLY A 215 3.41 19.46 -8.34
C GLY A 215 2.65 18.28 -8.97
N ALA A 216 2.69 17.10 -8.33
CA ALA A 216 1.90 15.95 -8.76
C ALA A 216 0.38 16.23 -8.71
N LEU A 217 -0.09 16.86 -7.64
CA LEU A 217 -1.51 17.25 -7.50
C LEU A 217 -1.97 18.22 -8.59
N GLU A 218 -1.22 19.30 -8.84
CA GLU A 218 -1.58 20.29 -9.85
C GLU A 218 -1.54 19.70 -11.27
N LEU A 219 -0.51 18.90 -11.58
CA LEU A 219 -0.43 18.21 -12.86
C LEU A 219 -1.62 17.27 -13.06
N CYS A 220 -1.97 16.47 -12.04
CA CYS A 220 -3.10 15.54 -12.15
C CYS A 220 -4.45 16.26 -12.19
N ARG A 221 -4.58 17.41 -11.53
CA ARG A 221 -5.75 18.29 -11.65
C ARG A 221 -5.88 18.82 -13.08
N PHE A 222 -4.79 19.25 -13.70
CA PHE A 222 -4.77 19.71 -15.08
C PHE A 222 -5.13 18.59 -16.05
N VAL A 223 -4.45 17.44 -15.97
CA VAL A 223 -4.70 16.28 -16.85
C VAL A 223 -6.13 15.77 -16.73
N SER A 224 -6.66 15.60 -15.50
CA SER A 224 -8.02 15.09 -15.30
C SER A 224 -9.13 16.04 -15.74
N ARG A 225 -8.82 17.33 -15.96
CA ARG A 225 -9.74 18.31 -16.54
C ARG A 225 -9.71 18.30 -18.06
N MET A 226 -8.54 18.07 -18.66
CA MET A 226 -8.39 18.03 -20.11
C MET A 226 -8.79 16.69 -20.72
N ASN A 227 -8.60 15.59 -19.98
CA ASN A 227 -8.86 14.24 -20.46
C ASN A 227 -9.90 13.57 -19.55
N SER A 228 -11.11 13.37 -20.09
CA SER A 228 -12.21 12.77 -19.34
C SER A 228 -12.00 11.29 -18.96
N SER A 229 -11.03 10.63 -19.59
CA SER A 229 -10.74 9.21 -19.35
C SER A 229 -9.80 8.96 -18.17
N ILE A 230 -9.13 10.00 -17.63
CA ILE A 230 -8.20 9.87 -16.50
C ILE A 230 -8.72 10.62 -15.28
N SER A 231 -9.12 9.88 -14.25
CA SER A 231 -9.51 10.48 -12.97
C SER A 231 -8.31 11.08 -12.23
N LEU A 232 -8.56 12.09 -11.39
CA LEU A 232 -7.55 12.69 -10.52
C LEU A 232 -6.86 11.61 -9.66
N LYS A 233 -7.63 10.67 -9.12
CA LYS A 233 -7.12 9.56 -8.31
C LYS A 233 -6.17 8.67 -9.11
N ARG A 234 -6.55 8.30 -10.34
CA ARG A 234 -5.72 7.45 -11.20
C ARG A 234 -4.39 8.10 -11.55
N CYS A 235 -4.41 9.38 -11.92
CA CYS A 235 -3.17 10.12 -12.18
C CYS A 235 -2.28 10.21 -10.92
N LEU A 236 -2.87 10.48 -9.74
CA LEU A 236 -2.10 10.52 -8.50
C LEU A 236 -1.48 9.16 -8.15
N GLN A 237 -2.19 8.06 -8.41
CA GLN A 237 -1.65 6.70 -8.27
C GLN A 237 -0.43 6.49 -9.17
N GLU A 238 -0.45 6.95 -10.42
CA GLU A 238 0.71 6.85 -11.31
C GLU A 238 1.89 7.70 -10.84
N LYS A 239 1.63 8.91 -10.32
CA LYS A 239 2.68 9.77 -9.74
C LYS A 239 3.26 9.17 -8.46
N HIS A 240 2.43 8.60 -7.61
CA HIS A 240 2.86 7.84 -6.44
C HIS A 240 3.78 6.68 -6.86
N ASP A 241 3.31 5.86 -7.80
CA ASP A 241 4.05 4.68 -8.25
C ASP A 241 5.43 5.06 -8.78
N GLY A 242 5.55 6.14 -9.57
CA GLY A 242 6.85 6.61 -10.06
C GLY A 242 7.82 7.10 -8.97
N LEU A 243 7.32 7.67 -7.87
CA LEU A 243 8.16 8.08 -6.74
C LEU A 243 8.74 6.86 -6.01
N VAL A 244 7.92 5.82 -5.84
CA VAL A 244 8.28 4.61 -5.11
C VAL A 244 9.16 3.70 -5.96
N ASP A 245 8.87 3.56 -7.25
CA ASP A 245 9.64 2.74 -8.20
C ASP A 245 11.10 3.20 -8.32
N PHE A 246 11.32 4.52 -8.31
CA PHE A 246 12.67 5.09 -8.24
C PHE A 246 13.41 4.64 -6.98
N LEU A 247 12.76 4.74 -5.81
CA LEU A 247 13.37 4.33 -4.54
C LEU A 247 13.60 2.83 -4.46
N ASN A 248 12.69 2.04 -5.02
CA ASN A 248 12.82 0.60 -5.09
C ASN A 248 14.00 0.17 -5.98
N SER A 249 14.26 0.91 -7.07
CA SER A 249 15.44 0.71 -7.92
C SER A 249 16.74 1.00 -7.17
N GLU A 250 16.80 2.07 -6.38
CA GLU A 250 17.95 2.38 -5.51
C GLU A 250 18.16 1.27 -4.45
N TYR A 251 17.08 0.78 -3.85
CA TYR A 251 17.13 -0.36 -2.93
C TYR A 251 17.68 -1.62 -3.60
N TRP A 252 17.18 -1.99 -4.79
CA TRP A 252 17.70 -3.16 -5.51
C TRP A 252 19.16 -3.01 -5.90
N LYS A 253 19.61 -1.81 -6.25
CA LYS A 253 21.03 -1.54 -6.49
C LYS A 253 21.86 -1.79 -5.23
N ALA A 254 21.43 -1.26 -4.09
CA ALA A 254 22.09 -1.46 -2.80
C ALA A 254 22.16 -2.93 -2.38
N VAL A 255 21.07 -3.69 -2.56
CA VAL A 255 21.04 -5.14 -2.29
C VAL A 255 22.06 -5.88 -3.15
N LYS A 256 22.18 -5.52 -4.44
CA LYS A 256 23.12 -6.16 -5.37
C LYS A 256 24.58 -5.83 -5.04
N THR A 257 24.87 -4.61 -4.60
CA THR A 257 26.24 -4.15 -4.32
C THR A 257 26.68 -4.37 -2.88
N GLY A 258 25.75 -4.69 -1.97
CA GLY A 258 26.02 -4.87 -0.54
C GLY A 258 26.30 -3.57 0.21
N THR A 259 25.87 -2.42 -0.33
CA THR A 259 26.18 -1.07 0.18
C THR A 259 24.94 -0.23 0.38
#